data_AF-A0A2H5VPF0-F1
#
_entry.id   AF-A0A2H5VPF0-F1
#
_cell.length_a   1.000
_cell.length_b   1.000
_cell.length_c   1.000
_cell.angle_alpha   90.00
_cell.angle_beta   90.00
_cell.angle_gamma   90.00
#
_symmetry.space_group_name_H-M   'P 1'
#
loop_
_entity.id
_entity.type
_entity.pdbx_description
1 polymer ?
#
loop_
_entity_poly.entity_id
_entity_poly.type
_entity_poly.pdbx_seq_one_letter_code
_entity_poly.pdbx_strand_id
1 'polypeptide(L)'
;MTSRGLGLLLSVILWSEPHVLKAPQLPPSPPVREEGWIPITVLVGNVDEDPDLEYLVVLRAAPRDANAEEGVRLRFFDFDPESRTWTPTEITNESQESESRLFPPETTVTLEDITHDGRAEIIIRSRKPAESPGQAQGLVILTKQGRYLRQLFVSWEGAPELRDLDGDRIMEIVLHAEYVGPLSPEEAVLYPAQVFAYEEGVFRRAPLLRYAAHLAEMAKAARAAYEAFKRQWDSPPGTEHDPRKLFRSIAHVLLLHRASEDTEGMRTYYLAERSWLRAQLPPAYLQALDDLITPQASLRR
;
A
#
# COMPACT_ATOMS: atom_id res chain seq x y z
N MET A 1 -14.05 -28.03 -54.92
CA MET A 1 -14.64 -26.72 -55.27
C MET A 1 -15.17 -26.08 -53.98
N THR A 2 -14.57 -24.92 -53.65
CA THR A 2 -15.16 -23.71 -53.01
C THR A 2 -15.86 -23.87 -51.64
N SER A 3 -15.32 -23.45 -50.49
CA SER A 3 -14.81 -22.14 -49.99
C SER A 3 -15.89 -21.10 -49.60
N ARG A 4 -15.66 -20.48 -48.41
CA ARG A 4 -16.19 -19.22 -47.82
C ARG A 4 -17.51 -19.32 -47.02
N GLY A 5 -17.71 -18.61 -45.90
CA GLY A 5 -16.95 -17.59 -45.16
C GLY A 5 -17.59 -17.39 -43.77
N LEU A 6 -16.84 -17.18 -42.68
CA LEU A 6 -16.22 -15.93 -42.19
C LEU A 6 -17.21 -14.92 -41.58
N GLY A 7 -17.01 -14.59 -40.31
CA GLY A 7 -17.78 -13.57 -39.58
C GLY A 7 -17.31 -13.38 -38.13
N LEU A 8 -16.00 -13.24 -37.92
CA LEU A 8 -15.39 -12.70 -36.70
C LEU A 8 -15.63 -11.19 -36.66
N LEU A 9 -16.20 -10.66 -35.57
CA LEU A 9 -16.15 -9.24 -35.25
C LEU A 9 -14.97 -8.99 -34.29
N LEU A 10 -13.89 -8.46 -34.87
CA LEU A 10 -12.81 -7.77 -34.17
C LEU A 10 -13.39 -6.56 -33.43
N SER A 11 -13.05 -6.43 -32.14
CA SER A 11 -13.02 -5.12 -31.48
C SER A 11 -11.56 -4.77 -31.22
N VAL A 12 -11.12 -3.70 -31.87
CA VAL A 12 -9.77 -3.14 -31.81
C VAL A 12 -9.61 -2.42 -30.48
N ILE A 13 -8.69 -2.90 -29.65
CA ILE A 13 -8.12 -2.12 -28.55
C ILE A 13 -6.71 -1.75 -29.00
N LEU A 14 -6.57 -0.51 -29.48
CA LEU A 14 -5.30 0.17 -29.69
C LEU A 14 -4.75 0.53 -28.30
N TRP A 15 -3.98 -0.37 -27.71
CA TRP A 15 -3.12 -0.04 -26.58
C TRP A 15 -1.68 -0.01 -27.09
N SER A 16 -1.07 1.15 -26.87
CA SER A 16 0.35 1.44 -26.98
C SER A 16 1.16 0.25 -26.50
N GLU A 17 2.14 -0.18 -27.30
CA GLU A 17 3.03 -1.28 -26.91
C GLU A 17 3.66 -0.97 -25.55
N PRO A 18 3.52 -1.84 -24.54
CA PRO A 18 4.50 -1.85 -23.49
C PRO A 18 5.81 -2.26 -24.16
N HIS A 19 6.86 -1.46 -24.04
CA HIS A 19 8.21 -1.92 -24.31
C HIS A 19 8.56 -3.00 -23.28
N VAL A 20 8.00 -4.20 -23.48
CA VAL A 20 8.46 -5.43 -22.86
C VAL A 20 9.81 -5.69 -23.50
N LEU A 21 10.86 -5.20 -22.85
CA LEU A 21 12.23 -5.57 -23.15
C LEU A 21 12.28 -7.11 -23.15
N LYS A 22 12.55 -7.68 -24.33
CA LYS A 22 12.77 -9.12 -24.43
C LYS A 22 13.95 -9.46 -23.52
N ALA A 23 13.83 -10.55 -22.76
CA ALA A 23 14.85 -11.08 -21.86
C ALA A 23 16.32 -11.14 -22.38
N PRO A 24 16.66 -11.14 -23.69
CA PRO A 24 18.05 -11.07 -24.14
C PRO A 24 18.72 -9.68 -24.08
N GLN A 25 18.02 -8.62 -23.66
CA GLN A 25 18.56 -7.24 -23.70
C GLN A 25 18.97 -6.66 -22.34
N LEU A 26 18.76 -7.36 -21.24
CA LEU A 26 19.18 -6.88 -19.93
C LEU A 26 20.70 -7.10 -19.75
N PRO A 27 21.47 -6.05 -19.39
CA PRO A 27 22.86 -6.20 -18.98
C PRO A 27 23.07 -7.30 -17.90
N PRO A 28 24.22 -7.97 -17.88
CA PRO A 28 24.52 -9.00 -16.88
C PRO A 28 24.63 -8.37 -15.49
N SER A 29 24.03 -8.95 -14.44
CA SER A 29 24.06 -8.37 -13.08
C SER A 29 25.45 -7.87 -12.63
N PRO A 30 25.53 -6.73 -11.93
CA PRO A 30 26.79 -6.14 -11.49
C PRO A 30 27.59 -7.10 -10.59
N PRO A 31 28.92 -7.19 -10.75
CA PRO A 31 29.77 -7.98 -9.90
C PRO A 31 29.96 -7.28 -8.55
N VAL A 32 29.13 -7.62 -7.57
CA VAL A 32 29.20 -7.00 -6.24
C VAL A 32 30.11 -7.82 -5.34
N ARG A 33 31.27 -7.24 -5.00
CA ARG A 33 32.18 -7.75 -3.95
C ARG A 33 32.45 -6.63 -2.96
N GLU A 34 31.63 -6.54 -1.93
CA GLU A 34 31.83 -5.58 -0.85
C GLU A 34 32.07 -6.32 0.46
N GLU A 35 33.20 -6.04 1.10
CA GLU A 35 33.63 -6.74 2.32
C GLU A 35 32.61 -6.53 3.44
N GLY A 36 32.18 -7.62 4.09
CA GLY A 36 31.16 -7.56 5.13
C GLY A 36 29.71 -7.48 4.65
N TRP A 37 29.45 -7.55 3.33
CA TRP A 37 28.09 -7.41 2.77
C TRP A 37 27.77 -8.46 1.71
N ILE A 38 26.50 -8.88 1.67
CA ILE A 38 26.00 -9.94 0.79
C ILE A 38 24.85 -9.38 -0.05
N PRO A 39 24.88 -9.53 -1.39
CA PRO A 39 23.76 -9.15 -2.25
C PRO A 39 22.56 -10.06 -1.99
N ILE A 40 21.39 -9.47 -1.73
CA ILE A 40 20.12 -10.20 -1.57
C ILE A 40 19.33 -10.18 -2.88
N THR A 41 19.21 -9.02 -3.50
CA THR A 41 18.46 -8.84 -4.74
C THR A 41 19.07 -7.74 -5.59
N VAL A 42 18.82 -7.82 -6.90
CA VAL A 42 19.20 -6.83 -7.89
C VAL A 42 17.93 -6.42 -8.62
N LEU A 43 17.63 -5.13 -8.59
CA LEU A 43 16.51 -4.50 -9.28
C LEU A 43 17.07 -3.69 -10.46
N VAL A 44 16.32 -3.62 -11.55
CA VAL A 44 16.71 -2.91 -12.76
C VAL A 44 15.56 -2.02 -13.19
N GLY A 45 15.84 -0.75 -13.46
CA GLY A 45 14.83 0.20 -13.92
C GLY A 45 15.46 1.56 -14.24
N ASN A 46 14.71 2.37 -14.98
CA ASN A 46 15.01 3.80 -15.05
C ASN A 46 14.60 4.42 -13.72
N VAL A 47 15.55 4.93 -12.93
CA VAL A 47 15.29 5.55 -11.62
C VAL A 47 15.77 7.00 -11.56
N ASP A 48 16.31 7.54 -12.66
CA ASP A 48 16.95 8.86 -12.70
C ASP A 48 16.50 9.66 -13.95
N GLU A 49 17.01 10.87 -14.14
CA GLU A 49 16.72 11.72 -15.30
C GLU A 49 17.27 11.14 -16.62
N ASP A 50 18.28 10.28 -16.50
CA ASP A 50 18.85 9.52 -17.60
C ASP A 50 17.88 8.39 -18.01
N PRO A 51 17.48 8.28 -19.29
CA PRO A 51 16.65 7.17 -19.76
C PRO A 51 17.32 5.78 -19.68
N ASP A 52 18.62 5.72 -19.40
CA ASP A 52 19.37 4.49 -19.27
C ASP A 52 18.95 3.70 -18.03
N LEU A 53 19.03 2.37 -18.14
CA LEU A 53 18.66 1.48 -17.05
C LEU A 53 19.76 1.45 -16.00
N GLU A 54 19.38 1.75 -14.76
CA GLU A 54 20.26 1.58 -13.61
C GLU A 54 19.97 0.29 -12.86
N TYR A 55 21.00 -0.21 -12.19
CA TYR A 55 20.94 -1.41 -11.38
C TYR A 55 21.01 -1.04 -9.90
N LEU A 56 19.93 -1.30 -9.19
CA LEU A 56 19.84 -1.16 -7.75
C LEU A 56 20.10 -2.51 -7.07
N VAL A 57 21.26 -2.62 -6.42
CA VAL A 57 21.65 -3.78 -5.62
C VAL A 57 21.27 -3.54 -4.16
N VAL A 58 20.52 -4.49 -3.61
CA VAL A 58 20.14 -4.52 -2.20
C VAL A 58 21.10 -5.43 -1.45
N LEU A 59 21.82 -4.87 -0.47
CA LEU A 59 22.87 -5.55 0.29
C LEU A 59 22.46 -5.71 1.75
N ARG A 60 22.83 -6.83 2.37
CA ARG A 60 22.69 -7.05 3.82
C ARG A 60 24.04 -7.34 4.45
N ALA A 61 24.20 -6.88 5.69
CA ALA A 61 25.38 -7.15 6.48
C ALA A 61 25.61 -8.67 6.65
N ALA A 62 26.84 -9.12 6.46
CA ALA A 62 27.21 -10.50 6.64
C ALA A 62 27.18 -10.85 8.15
N PRO A 63 26.66 -12.03 8.54
CA PRO A 63 26.45 -12.39 9.94
C PRO A 63 27.74 -12.70 10.74
N ARG A 64 28.92 -12.30 10.24
CA ARG A 64 30.22 -12.73 10.78
C ARG A 64 30.77 -11.84 11.89
N ASP A 65 30.24 -10.64 12.07
CA ASP A 65 30.66 -9.73 13.12
C ASP A 65 29.52 -9.52 14.13
N ALA A 66 29.78 -9.84 15.40
CA ALA A 66 28.86 -9.54 16.51
C ALA A 66 28.64 -8.02 16.71
N ASN A 67 29.47 -7.21 16.06
CA ASN A 67 29.39 -5.74 16.01
C ASN A 67 28.96 -5.22 14.63
N ALA A 68 28.59 -6.09 13.68
CA ALA A 68 28.09 -5.64 12.39
C ALA A 68 26.77 -4.92 12.59
N GLU A 69 26.69 -3.75 12.00
CA GLU A 69 25.48 -2.98 11.84
C GLU A 69 24.41 -3.84 11.13
N GLU A 70 23.37 -4.25 11.86
CA GLU A 70 22.28 -5.05 11.31
C GLU A 70 21.42 -4.20 10.38
N GLY A 71 21.29 -4.64 9.11
CA GLY A 71 20.30 -4.07 8.21
C GLY A 71 20.57 -4.29 6.74
N VAL A 72 19.79 -3.57 5.95
CA VAL A 72 19.82 -3.53 4.50
C VAL A 72 20.28 -2.15 4.04
N ARG A 73 21.12 -2.11 3.01
CA ARG A 73 21.51 -0.86 2.32
C ARG A 73 21.34 -1.00 0.81
N LEU A 74 21.33 0.13 0.16
CA LEU A 74 21.14 0.27 -1.29
C LEU A 74 22.47 0.64 -1.96
N ARG A 75 22.72 0.10 -3.15
CA ARG A 75 23.84 0.47 -4.01
C ARG A 75 23.39 0.56 -5.46
N PHE A 76 23.80 1.63 -6.13
CA PHE A 76 23.45 1.91 -7.52
C PHE A 76 24.65 1.63 -8.42
N PHE A 77 24.37 1.13 -9.61
CA PHE A 77 25.36 0.83 -10.62
C PHE A 77 24.85 1.26 -11.99
N ASP A 78 25.72 1.96 -12.71
CA ASP A 78 25.50 2.35 -14.09
C ASP A 78 26.22 1.34 -14.99
N PHE A 79 25.55 0.90 -16.06
CA PHE A 79 26.15 0.04 -17.07
C PHE A 79 26.59 0.87 -18.27
N ASP A 80 27.89 0.91 -18.53
CA ASP A 80 28.39 1.46 -19.78
C ASP A 80 28.34 0.37 -20.87
N PRO A 81 27.47 0.50 -21.89
CA PRO A 81 27.34 -0.51 -22.94
C PRO A 81 28.55 -0.57 -23.87
N GLU A 82 29.30 0.52 -24.03
CA GLU A 82 30.47 0.57 -24.91
C GLU A 82 31.64 -0.20 -24.29
N SER A 83 31.95 0.07 -23.03
CA SER A 83 33.02 -0.63 -22.31
C SER A 83 32.57 -1.97 -21.72
N ARG A 84 31.25 -2.23 -21.66
CA ARG A 84 30.62 -3.36 -20.98
C ARG A 84 31.04 -3.47 -19.51
N THR A 85 31.21 -2.33 -18.85
CA THR A 85 31.64 -2.26 -17.46
C THR A 85 30.55 -1.68 -16.56
N TRP A 86 30.61 -2.09 -15.29
CA TRP A 86 29.76 -1.57 -14.23
C TRP A 86 30.53 -0.51 -13.45
N THR A 87 29.92 0.66 -13.28
CA THR A 87 30.48 1.71 -12.43
C THR A 87 29.55 1.93 -11.23
N PRO A 88 30.04 1.80 -9.99
CA PRO A 88 29.25 2.17 -8.83
C PRO A 88 28.93 3.66 -8.86
N THR A 89 27.66 4.00 -8.65
CA THR A 89 27.22 5.40 -8.55
C THR A 89 27.37 5.85 -7.11
N GLU A 90 28.33 6.72 -6.83
CA GLU A 90 28.50 7.32 -5.51
C GLU A 90 27.37 8.33 -5.25
N ILE A 91 26.47 7.99 -4.33
CA ILE A 91 25.48 8.92 -3.78
C ILE A 91 26.18 9.83 -2.77
N THR A 92 25.86 11.12 -2.80
CA THR A 92 26.57 12.14 -2.01
C THR A 92 26.31 12.01 -0.50
N ASN A 93 27.26 12.48 0.32
CA ASN A 93 27.12 12.53 1.79
C ASN A 93 25.94 13.39 2.28
N GLU A 94 25.48 14.35 1.48
CA GLU A 94 24.29 15.16 1.80
C GLU A 94 22.99 14.35 1.66
N SER A 95 23.01 13.32 0.81
CA SER A 95 21.97 12.28 0.73
C SER A 95 22.21 11.12 1.71
N GLN A 96 23.31 11.12 2.49
CA GLN A 96 23.56 10.05 3.47
C GLN A 96 22.58 10.03 4.62
N GLU A 97 21.86 11.10 4.96
CA GLU A 97 20.74 10.96 5.92
C GLU A 97 19.67 9.98 5.40
N SER A 98 19.61 9.75 4.08
CA SER A 98 18.74 8.77 3.42
C SER A 98 19.42 7.41 3.15
N GLU A 99 20.76 7.34 3.00
CA GLU A 99 21.50 6.08 2.78
C GLU A 99 22.07 5.41 4.05
N SER A 100 22.34 6.18 5.11
CA SER A 100 23.01 5.69 6.33
C SER A 100 22.04 5.19 7.39
N ARG A 101 20.73 5.26 7.13
CA ARG A 101 19.80 4.36 7.81
C ARG A 101 19.89 3.01 7.14
N LEU A 102 20.63 2.11 7.78
CA LEU A 102 20.35 0.68 7.68
C LEU A 102 18.84 0.50 7.77
N PHE A 103 18.23 0.08 6.66
CA PHE A 103 16.85 -0.36 6.73
C PHE A 103 16.82 -1.64 7.57
N PRO A 104 15.75 -1.89 8.34
CA PRO A 104 15.63 -3.13 9.10
C PRO A 104 15.96 -4.36 8.24
N PRO A 105 16.64 -5.38 8.78
CA PRO A 105 17.12 -6.52 8.00
C PRO A 105 16.00 -7.27 7.26
N GLU A 106 14.76 -7.16 7.72
CA GLU A 106 13.58 -7.73 7.10
C GLU A 106 13.05 -6.89 5.93
N THR A 107 13.74 -5.90 5.38
CA THR A 107 13.15 -5.00 4.37
C THR A 107 12.98 -5.61 2.96
N THR A 108 11.86 -5.30 2.30
CA THR A 108 11.63 -5.46 0.85
C THR A 108 11.88 -4.15 0.15
N VAL A 109 12.53 -4.23 -1.00
CA VAL A 109 12.71 -3.10 -1.91
C VAL A 109 12.11 -3.45 -3.26
N THR A 110 11.31 -2.55 -3.83
CA THR A 110 10.77 -2.63 -5.20
C THR A 110 11.03 -1.34 -5.95
N LEU A 111 10.97 -1.40 -7.29
CA LEU A 111 11.05 -0.24 -8.19
C LEU A 111 9.71 -0.12 -8.92
N GLU A 112 9.00 0.99 -8.75
CA GLU A 112 7.70 1.22 -9.39
C GLU A 112 7.57 2.72 -9.72
N ASP A 113 7.13 3.07 -10.93
CA ASP A 113 6.78 4.45 -11.31
C ASP A 113 5.41 4.78 -10.74
N ILE A 114 5.39 5.35 -9.54
CA ILE A 114 4.17 5.68 -8.79
C ILE A 114 3.78 7.15 -8.93
N THR A 115 4.68 7.98 -9.43
CA THR A 115 4.44 9.40 -9.74
C THR A 115 4.02 9.63 -11.18
N HIS A 116 4.07 8.59 -12.01
CA HIS A 116 3.76 8.57 -13.44
C HIS A 116 4.61 9.56 -14.26
N ASP A 117 5.86 9.78 -13.86
CA ASP A 117 6.80 10.67 -14.53
C ASP A 117 7.77 9.93 -15.49
N GLY A 118 7.62 8.61 -15.60
CA GLY A 118 8.47 7.74 -16.43
C GLY A 118 9.73 7.25 -15.72
N ARG A 119 9.94 7.61 -14.45
CA ARG A 119 11.02 7.14 -13.59
C ARG A 119 10.43 6.31 -12.45
N ALA A 120 11.10 5.22 -12.13
CA ALA A 120 10.69 4.37 -11.03
C ALA A 120 11.18 4.95 -9.69
N GLU A 121 10.26 5.09 -8.75
CA GLU A 121 10.58 5.32 -7.35
C GLU A 121 11.09 4.04 -6.68
N ILE A 122 11.94 4.23 -5.67
CA ILE A 122 12.43 3.16 -4.81
C ILE A 122 11.48 3.03 -3.64
N ILE A 123 10.78 1.90 -3.58
CA ILE A 123 9.79 1.64 -2.54
C ILE A 123 10.34 0.62 -1.55
N ILE A 124 10.33 1.01 -0.28
CA ILE A 124 10.97 0.28 0.80
C ILE A 124 9.90 -0.04 1.84
N ARG A 125 9.65 -1.33 2.06
CA ARG A 125 8.67 -1.85 3.01
C ARG A 125 9.39 -2.80 3.95
N SER A 126 9.39 -2.54 5.25
CA SER A 126 9.93 -3.51 6.22
C SER A 126 9.11 -4.84 6.13
N ARG A 127 9.66 -6.03 6.46
CA ARG A 127 8.95 -7.37 6.52
C ARG A 127 8.88 -8.03 7.91
N LYS A 128 8.87 -7.27 8.99
CA LYS A 128 8.13 -7.59 10.23
C LYS A 128 6.82 -8.36 9.97
N PRO A 129 6.66 -9.70 10.10
CA PRO A 129 5.32 -10.27 10.09
C PRO A 129 4.54 -9.60 11.21
N ALA A 130 3.55 -8.79 10.84
CA ALA A 130 2.75 -8.04 11.79
C ALA A 130 1.67 -8.98 12.31
N GLU A 131 1.54 -9.11 13.64
CA GLU A 131 0.50 -9.94 14.23
C GLU A 131 -0.88 -9.25 14.09
N SER A 132 -0.88 -7.92 13.92
CA SER A 132 -2.05 -7.11 13.56
C SER A 132 -1.71 -6.02 12.53
N PRO A 133 -2.67 -5.49 11.77
CA PRO A 133 -2.41 -4.44 10.79
C PRO A 133 -1.86 -3.13 11.37
N GLY A 134 -2.08 -2.83 12.65
CA GLY A 134 -1.52 -1.68 13.36
C GLY A 134 -0.06 -1.86 13.74
N GLN A 135 0.41 -3.11 13.74
CA GLN A 135 1.83 -3.46 13.75
C GLN A 135 2.40 -3.60 12.33
N ALA A 136 1.59 -3.38 11.29
CA ALA A 136 2.08 -3.36 9.92
C ALA A 136 3.04 -2.20 9.74
N GLN A 137 3.75 -2.30 8.63
CA GLN A 137 5.07 -1.75 8.54
C GLN A 137 5.11 -0.50 7.70
N GLY A 138 5.92 0.42 8.18
CA GLY A 138 6.24 1.65 7.51
C GLY A 138 6.59 1.51 6.03
N LEU A 139 6.44 2.63 5.34
CA LEU A 139 6.74 2.81 3.92
C LEU A 139 7.73 3.96 3.81
N VAL A 140 8.84 3.70 3.13
CA VAL A 140 9.76 4.75 2.67
C VAL A 140 9.72 4.76 1.16
N ILE A 141 9.57 5.96 0.59
CA ILE A 141 9.64 6.17 -0.86
C ILE A 141 10.76 7.14 -1.12
N LEU A 142 11.71 6.74 -1.97
CA LEU A 142 12.82 7.56 -2.41
C LEU A 142 12.74 7.73 -3.93
N THR A 143 13.26 8.85 -4.42
CA THR A 143 13.56 9.08 -5.84
C THR A 143 15.04 9.43 -5.98
N LYS A 144 15.65 9.07 -7.11
CA LYS A 144 17.04 9.41 -7.42
C LYS A 144 17.08 10.58 -8.41
N GLN A 145 18.01 11.50 -8.18
CA GLN A 145 18.27 12.68 -9.01
C GLN A 145 19.79 12.83 -9.14
N GLY A 146 20.36 12.28 -10.21
CA GLY A 146 21.80 12.14 -10.37
C GLY A 146 22.41 11.34 -9.21
N ARG A 147 23.26 12.00 -8.43
CA ARG A 147 23.93 11.42 -7.26
C ARG A 147 23.18 11.67 -5.95
N TYR A 148 21.93 12.13 -6.02
CA TYR A 148 21.14 12.47 -4.85
C TYR A 148 19.97 11.53 -4.70
N LEU A 149 19.76 11.02 -3.48
CA LEU A 149 18.51 10.37 -3.08
C LEU A 149 17.66 11.38 -2.32
N ARG A 150 16.43 11.54 -2.77
CA ARG A 150 15.43 12.40 -2.14
C ARG A 150 14.31 11.56 -1.58
N GLN A 151 14.01 11.74 -0.30
CA GLN A 151 12.85 11.12 0.33
C GLN A 151 11.56 11.82 -0.12
N LEU A 152 10.66 11.06 -0.75
CA LEU A 152 9.33 11.53 -1.13
C LEU A 152 8.29 11.28 -0.05
N PHE A 153 8.46 10.21 0.74
CA PHE A 153 7.57 9.87 1.85
C PHE A 153 8.28 9.01 2.88
N VAL A 154 7.87 9.13 4.14
CA VAL A 154 8.26 8.23 5.22
C VAL A 154 7.12 8.03 6.22
N SER A 155 6.80 6.78 6.49
CA SER A 155 6.15 6.34 7.72
C SER A 155 6.93 5.16 8.25
N TRP A 156 7.20 5.10 9.56
CA TRP A 156 7.88 3.95 10.17
C TRP A 156 6.89 2.92 10.74
N GLU A 157 5.61 3.30 10.87
CA GLU A 157 4.54 2.50 11.46
C GLU A 157 3.27 2.51 10.58
N GLY A 158 2.35 1.59 10.87
CA GLY A 158 1.05 1.47 10.21
C GLY A 158 1.07 0.65 8.92
N ALA A 159 -0.09 0.46 8.29
CA ALA A 159 -0.25 -0.26 7.02
C ALA A 159 -0.47 0.70 5.83
N PRO A 160 0.55 1.45 5.37
CA PRO A 160 0.45 2.27 4.18
C PRO A 160 0.23 1.41 2.93
N GLU A 161 -0.86 1.68 2.23
CA GLU A 161 -1.15 1.08 0.92
C GLU A 161 -0.88 2.08 -0.19
N LEU A 162 -0.24 1.64 -1.29
CA LEU A 162 -0.18 2.40 -2.52
C LEU A 162 -1.38 2.03 -3.39
N ARG A 163 -2.16 3.02 -3.81
CA ARG A 163 -3.34 2.82 -4.64
C ARG A 163 -3.67 4.07 -5.43
N ASP A 164 -3.98 3.91 -6.71
CA ASP A 164 -4.61 4.93 -7.54
C ASP A 164 -6.08 5.07 -7.14
N LEU A 165 -6.43 6.20 -6.51
CA LEU A 165 -7.77 6.44 -5.97
C LEU A 165 -8.70 7.15 -6.96
N ASP A 166 -8.17 7.95 -7.88
CA ASP A 166 -8.96 8.79 -8.80
C ASP A 166 -8.80 8.45 -10.29
N GLY A 167 -7.93 7.49 -10.62
CA GLY A 167 -7.72 6.93 -11.96
C GLY A 167 -6.73 7.71 -12.81
N ASP A 168 -5.96 8.62 -12.22
CA ASP A 168 -4.97 9.44 -12.94
C ASP A 168 -3.61 8.73 -13.16
N ARG A 169 -3.48 7.50 -12.64
CA ARG A 169 -2.28 6.63 -12.65
C ARG A 169 -1.15 7.07 -11.73
N ILE A 170 -1.34 8.14 -10.96
CA ILE A 170 -0.48 8.50 -9.85
C ILE A 170 -1.01 7.74 -8.63
N MET A 171 -0.12 7.06 -7.91
CA MET A 171 -0.56 6.32 -6.72
C MET A 171 -0.68 7.27 -5.54
N GLU A 172 -1.77 7.20 -4.79
CA GLU A 172 -1.85 7.74 -3.44
C GLU A 172 -1.31 6.76 -2.40
N ILE A 173 -0.90 7.32 -1.26
CA ILE A 173 -0.59 6.54 -0.05
C ILE A 173 -1.79 6.62 0.89
N VAL A 174 -2.41 5.48 1.18
CA VAL A 174 -3.53 5.36 2.11
C VAL A 174 -3.04 4.82 3.44
N LEU A 175 -3.14 5.62 4.50
CA LEU A 175 -2.95 5.15 5.87
C LEU A 175 -4.29 4.75 6.48
N HIS A 176 -4.32 3.53 6.99
CA HIS A 176 -5.49 2.98 7.68
C HIS A 176 -5.37 3.20 9.19
N ALA A 177 -6.49 3.55 9.82
CA ALA A 177 -6.63 3.47 11.27
C ALA A 177 -7.32 2.16 11.66
N GLU A 178 -7.09 1.75 12.89
CA GLU A 178 -7.70 0.56 13.48
C GLU A 178 -8.87 0.93 14.38
N TYR A 179 -9.94 0.15 14.29
CA TYR A 179 -11.01 0.15 15.27
C TYR A 179 -11.16 -1.26 15.85
N VAL A 180 -10.83 -1.40 17.13
CA VAL A 180 -10.88 -2.67 17.85
C VAL A 180 -12.26 -2.88 18.50
N GLY A 181 -12.79 -1.86 19.18
CA GLY A 181 -14.03 -2.01 19.95
C GLY A 181 -13.90 -3.16 20.99
N PRO A 182 -14.86 -4.08 21.07
CA PRO A 182 -14.80 -5.26 21.95
C PRO A 182 -14.07 -6.47 21.33
N LEU A 183 -13.43 -6.31 20.17
CA LEU A 183 -12.66 -7.37 19.51
C LEU A 183 -11.26 -7.52 20.11
N SER A 184 -10.53 -8.55 19.70
CA SER A 184 -9.09 -8.60 19.91
C SER A 184 -8.35 -7.73 18.87
N PRO A 185 -7.13 -7.26 19.15
CA PRO A 185 -6.34 -6.45 18.20
C PRO A 185 -6.13 -7.12 16.84
N GLU A 186 -6.04 -8.45 16.79
CA GLU A 186 -5.85 -9.23 15.56
C GLU A 186 -7.11 -9.23 14.67
N GLU A 187 -8.27 -8.90 15.24
CA GLU A 187 -9.55 -8.82 14.56
C GLU A 187 -9.97 -7.37 14.24
N ALA A 188 -9.09 -6.39 14.45
CA ALA A 188 -9.37 -4.98 14.23
C ALA A 188 -9.98 -4.70 12.85
N VAL A 189 -10.87 -3.71 12.81
CA VAL A 189 -11.47 -3.21 11.58
C VAL A 189 -10.64 -2.05 11.06
N LEU A 190 -10.09 -2.19 9.87
CA LEU A 190 -9.32 -1.15 9.21
C LEU A 190 -10.23 -0.23 8.40
N TYR A 191 -9.89 1.06 8.40
CA TYR A 191 -10.57 2.05 7.58
C TYR A 191 -9.61 3.16 7.18
N PRO A 192 -9.77 3.76 5.98
CA PRO A 192 -8.93 4.88 5.54
C PRO A 192 -9.05 6.06 6.52
N ALA A 193 -7.91 6.54 7.01
CA ALA A 193 -7.85 7.63 7.97
C ALA A 193 -7.08 8.84 7.44
N GLN A 194 -6.06 8.60 6.60
CA GLN A 194 -5.30 9.65 5.95
C GLN A 194 -4.93 9.20 4.54
N VAL A 195 -4.88 10.15 3.62
CA VAL A 195 -4.39 9.95 2.25
C VAL A 195 -3.28 10.95 2.00
N PHE A 196 -2.24 10.53 1.31
CA PHE A 196 -1.19 11.41 0.81
C PHE A 196 -1.16 11.34 -0.72
N ALA A 197 -1.22 12.51 -1.34
CA ALA A 197 -1.15 12.69 -2.79
C ALA A 197 0.23 13.20 -3.17
N TYR A 198 0.70 12.86 -4.37
CA TYR A 198 1.95 13.40 -4.89
C TYR A 198 1.72 14.82 -5.44
N GLU A 199 2.31 15.81 -4.78
CA GLU A 199 2.15 17.22 -5.13
C GLU A 199 3.48 17.96 -4.98
N GLU A 200 3.83 18.79 -5.96
CA GLU A 200 5.06 19.60 -5.92
C GLU A 200 6.33 18.75 -5.65
N GLY A 201 6.37 17.54 -6.21
CA GLY A 201 7.52 16.65 -6.11
C GLY A 201 7.67 15.92 -4.76
N VAL A 202 6.62 15.82 -3.93
CA VAL A 202 6.64 15.09 -2.64
C VAL A 202 5.24 14.60 -2.27
N PHE A 203 5.12 13.54 -1.48
CA PHE A 203 3.82 13.13 -0.95
C PHE A 203 3.36 14.03 0.19
N ARG A 204 2.19 14.64 0.04
CA ARG A 204 1.59 15.54 1.03
C ARG A 204 0.22 15.05 1.44
N ARG A 205 -0.15 15.31 2.69
CA ARG A 205 -1.47 14.95 3.22
C ARG A 205 -2.56 15.64 2.39
N ALA A 206 -3.42 14.86 1.78
CA ALA A 206 -4.57 15.31 1.03
C ALA A 206 -5.85 15.21 1.88
N PRO A 207 -6.82 16.12 1.72
CA PRO A 207 -8.14 15.97 2.30
C PRO A 207 -8.84 14.72 1.74
N LEU A 208 -9.41 13.88 2.60
CA LEU A 208 -10.15 12.67 2.18
C LEU A 208 -11.30 12.99 1.21
N LEU A 209 -11.92 14.17 1.37
CA LEU A 209 -13.01 14.62 0.50
C LEU A 209 -12.60 14.74 -0.98
N ARG A 210 -11.30 14.94 -1.29
CA ARG A 210 -10.78 14.89 -2.67
C ARG A 210 -11.11 13.55 -3.35
N TYR A 211 -11.09 12.47 -2.57
CA TYR A 211 -11.31 11.10 -3.03
C TYR A 211 -12.70 10.58 -2.65
N ALA A 212 -13.69 11.48 -2.53
CA ALA A 212 -15.05 11.12 -2.09
C ALA A 212 -15.71 10.04 -2.96
N ALA A 213 -15.47 10.04 -4.28
CA ALA A 213 -16.00 9.02 -5.18
C ALA A 213 -15.46 7.62 -4.85
N HIS A 214 -14.15 7.51 -4.59
CA HIS A 214 -13.51 6.27 -4.17
C HIS A 214 -14.09 5.78 -2.83
N LEU A 215 -14.16 6.67 -1.84
CA LEU A 215 -14.69 6.35 -0.51
C LEU A 215 -16.17 5.93 -0.58
N ALA A 216 -16.97 6.55 -1.46
CA ALA A 216 -18.36 6.17 -1.68
C ALA A 216 -18.49 4.76 -2.27
N GLU A 217 -17.65 4.38 -3.25
CA GLU A 217 -17.65 3.02 -3.79
C GLU A 217 -17.16 1.99 -2.74
N MET A 218 -16.17 2.33 -1.91
CA MET A 218 -15.78 1.49 -0.77
C MET A 218 -16.95 1.29 0.20
N ALA A 219 -17.64 2.36 0.60
CA ALA A 219 -18.78 2.29 1.51
C ALA A 219 -19.92 1.44 0.93
N LYS A 220 -20.21 1.61 -0.36
CA LYS A 220 -21.20 0.81 -1.10
C LYS A 220 -20.82 -0.66 -1.16
N ALA A 221 -19.55 -0.99 -1.43
CA ALA A 221 -19.05 -2.37 -1.45
C ALA A 221 -19.14 -3.01 -0.05
N ALA A 222 -18.72 -2.30 1.00
CA ALA A 222 -18.84 -2.77 2.38
C ALA A 222 -20.30 -3.00 2.78
N ARG A 223 -21.20 -2.09 2.39
CA ARG A 223 -22.65 -2.26 2.62
C ARG A 223 -23.18 -3.48 1.90
N ALA A 224 -22.83 -3.68 0.63
CA ALA A 224 -23.25 -4.86 -0.12
C ALA A 224 -22.75 -6.16 0.52
N ALA A 225 -21.52 -6.18 1.03
CA ALA A 225 -20.94 -7.32 1.76
C ALA A 225 -21.68 -7.59 3.09
N TYR A 226 -21.97 -6.54 3.88
CA TYR A 226 -22.78 -6.66 5.09
C TYR A 226 -24.19 -7.20 4.80
N GLU A 227 -24.88 -6.67 3.79
CA GLU A 227 -26.22 -7.14 3.41
C GLU A 227 -26.21 -8.58 2.91
N ALA A 228 -25.18 -9.00 2.17
CA ALA A 228 -25.00 -10.38 1.78
C ALA A 228 -24.79 -11.29 3.00
N PHE A 229 -23.97 -10.86 3.96
CA PHE A 229 -23.73 -11.57 5.21
C PHE A 229 -25.01 -11.68 6.06
N LYS A 230 -25.79 -10.59 6.16
CA LYS A 230 -27.09 -10.55 6.85
C LYS A 230 -28.09 -11.54 6.27
N ARG A 231 -28.18 -11.66 4.93
CA ARG A 231 -29.04 -12.68 4.30
C ARG A 231 -28.61 -14.11 4.61
N GLN A 232 -27.31 -14.36 4.71
CA GLN A 232 -26.78 -15.66 5.14
C GLN A 232 -27.07 -15.92 6.61
N TRP A 233 -27.09 -14.88 7.44
CA TRP A 233 -27.47 -14.97 8.84
C TRP A 233 -28.92 -15.42 9.03
N ASP A 234 -29.83 -14.97 8.16
CA ASP A 234 -31.25 -15.36 8.22
C ASP A 234 -31.53 -16.74 7.56
N SER A 235 -30.50 -17.48 7.13
CA SER A 235 -30.62 -18.80 6.46
C SER A 235 -30.86 -19.96 7.46
N PRO A 236 -31.25 -21.18 6.99
CA PRO A 236 -31.79 -22.26 7.84
C PRO A 236 -30.92 -22.69 9.03
N PRO A 237 -31.55 -23.29 10.08
CA PRO A 237 -30.86 -23.72 11.30
C PRO A 237 -29.75 -24.74 11.02
N GLY A 238 -28.58 -24.52 11.63
CA GLY A 238 -27.37 -25.32 11.45
C GLY A 238 -26.13 -24.50 11.06
N THR A 239 -26.33 -23.24 10.66
CA THR A 239 -25.23 -22.29 10.41
C THR A 239 -24.75 -21.73 11.75
N GLU A 240 -23.46 -21.90 12.06
CA GLU A 240 -22.86 -21.25 13.22
C GLU A 240 -22.77 -19.74 12.96
N HIS A 241 -23.46 -18.97 13.78
CA HIS A 241 -23.48 -17.52 13.71
C HIS A 241 -22.40 -16.95 14.61
N ASP A 242 -21.36 -16.32 14.03
CA ASP A 242 -20.30 -15.65 14.79
C ASP A 242 -20.63 -14.15 14.94
N PRO A 243 -21.02 -13.68 16.14
CA PRO A 243 -21.36 -12.27 16.37
C PRO A 243 -20.20 -11.32 16.12
N ARG A 244 -18.95 -11.79 16.20
CA ARG A 244 -17.76 -10.98 15.89
C ARG A 244 -17.72 -10.61 14.42
N LYS A 245 -18.00 -11.58 13.53
CA LYS A 245 -18.06 -11.34 12.09
C LYS A 245 -19.18 -10.36 11.74
N LEU A 246 -20.34 -10.52 12.39
CA LEU A 246 -21.45 -9.58 12.22
C LEU A 246 -21.05 -8.17 12.65
N PHE A 247 -20.51 -8.02 13.86
CA PHE A 247 -20.04 -6.74 14.38
C PHE A 247 -18.98 -6.10 13.47
N ARG A 248 -17.97 -6.85 13.04
CA ARG A 248 -16.91 -6.36 12.15
C ARG A 248 -17.48 -5.83 10.84
N SER A 249 -18.43 -6.57 10.25
CA SER A 249 -19.04 -6.18 8.98
C SER A 249 -19.84 -4.86 9.09
N ILE A 250 -20.66 -4.68 10.13
CA ILE A 250 -21.39 -3.43 10.33
C ILE A 250 -20.46 -2.28 10.74
N ALA A 251 -19.49 -2.53 11.62
CA ALA A 251 -18.52 -1.52 12.03
C ALA A 251 -17.72 -0.99 10.83
N HIS A 252 -17.32 -1.85 9.90
CA HIS A 252 -16.63 -1.45 8.67
C HIS A 252 -17.47 -0.48 7.83
N VAL A 253 -18.77 -0.76 7.65
CA VAL A 253 -19.68 0.16 6.94
C VAL A 253 -19.72 1.53 7.63
N LEU A 254 -19.91 1.56 8.95
CA LEU A 254 -20.00 2.81 9.71
C LEU A 254 -18.69 3.61 9.67
N LEU A 255 -17.54 2.94 9.77
CA LEU A 255 -16.22 3.56 9.69
C LEU A 255 -15.95 4.16 8.31
N LEU A 256 -16.44 3.56 7.23
CA LEU A 256 -16.32 4.13 5.88
C LEU A 256 -17.22 5.36 5.67
N HIS A 257 -18.42 5.38 6.26
CA HIS A 257 -19.21 6.63 6.31
C HIS A 257 -18.48 7.72 7.10
N ARG A 258 -17.84 7.37 8.22
CA ARG A 258 -17.02 8.32 8.97
C ARG A 258 -15.83 8.83 8.15
N ALA A 259 -15.12 7.95 7.45
CA ALA A 259 -13.98 8.32 6.61
C ALA A 259 -14.37 9.24 5.45
N SER A 260 -15.59 9.12 4.94
CA SER A 260 -16.17 10.01 3.92
C SER A 260 -16.85 11.26 4.50
N GLU A 261 -16.70 11.52 5.81
CA GLU A 261 -17.33 12.61 6.55
C GLU A 261 -18.88 12.62 6.52
N ASP A 262 -19.50 11.51 6.07
CA ASP A 262 -20.95 11.31 6.00
C ASP A 262 -21.53 10.85 7.34
N THR A 263 -21.47 11.74 8.34
CA THR A 263 -21.96 11.45 9.70
C THR A 263 -23.47 11.25 9.78
N GLU A 264 -24.24 11.95 8.93
CA GLU A 264 -25.70 11.82 8.87
C GLU A 264 -26.12 10.49 8.24
N GLY A 265 -25.48 10.10 7.13
CA GLY A 265 -25.68 8.80 6.49
C GLY A 265 -25.28 7.65 7.41
N MET A 266 -24.14 7.77 8.11
CA MET A 266 -23.71 6.81 9.13
C MET A 266 -24.80 6.57 10.19
N ARG A 267 -25.33 7.67 10.77
CA ARG A 267 -26.34 7.61 11.83
C ARG A 267 -27.65 7.03 11.31
N THR A 268 -28.11 7.50 10.15
CA THR A 268 -29.36 7.05 9.52
C THR A 268 -29.31 5.56 9.23
N TYR A 269 -28.20 5.09 8.65
CA TYR A 269 -27.98 3.69 8.35
C TYR A 269 -27.97 2.82 9.62
N TYR A 270 -27.20 3.21 10.65
CA TYR A 270 -27.16 2.45 11.89
C TYR A 270 -28.52 2.38 12.58
N LEU A 271 -29.26 3.49 12.66
CA LEU A 271 -30.58 3.51 13.32
C LEU A 271 -31.60 2.60 12.63
N ALA A 272 -31.54 2.48 11.30
CA ALA A 272 -32.36 1.55 10.54
C ALA A 272 -32.02 0.08 10.88
N GLU A 273 -30.73 -0.22 11.08
CA GLU A 273 -30.24 -1.57 11.40
C GLU A 273 -30.35 -1.95 12.88
N ARG A 274 -30.41 -0.96 13.77
CA ARG A 274 -30.23 -1.13 15.21
C ARG A 274 -31.20 -2.10 15.86
N SER A 275 -32.47 -2.11 15.43
CA SER A 275 -33.49 -3.01 15.98
C SER A 275 -33.16 -4.48 15.70
N TRP A 276 -32.73 -4.78 14.48
CA TRP A 276 -32.28 -6.11 14.07
C TRP A 276 -30.97 -6.48 14.78
N LEU A 277 -29.98 -5.58 14.78
CA LEU A 277 -28.69 -5.82 15.46
C LEU A 277 -28.85 -6.11 16.95
N ARG A 278 -29.79 -5.45 17.64
CA ARG A 278 -30.09 -5.72 19.05
C ARG A 278 -30.54 -7.16 19.30
N ALA A 279 -31.22 -7.79 18.35
CA ALA A 279 -31.65 -9.18 18.47
C ALA A 279 -30.52 -10.18 18.22
N GLN A 280 -29.45 -9.78 17.52
CA GLN A 280 -28.39 -10.68 17.05
C GLN A 280 -27.06 -10.52 17.80
N LEU A 281 -26.76 -9.31 18.28
CA LEU A 281 -25.46 -9.00 18.89
C LEU A 281 -25.53 -9.00 20.42
N PRO A 282 -24.49 -9.52 21.10
CA PRO A 282 -24.33 -9.33 22.54
C PRO A 282 -24.24 -7.84 22.93
N PRO A 283 -24.61 -7.47 24.17
CA PRO A 283 -24.68 -6.07 24.60
C PRO A 283 -23.40 -5.26 24.40
N ALA A 284 -22.23 -5.87 24.62
CA ALA A 284 -20.93 -5.19 24.46
C ALA A 284 -20.69 -4.72 23.01
N TYR A 285 -21.05 -5.54 22.03
CA TYR A 285 -20.94 -5.18 20.61
C TYR A 285 -21.93 -4.09 20.23
N LEU A 286 -23.17 -4.18 20.72
CA LEU A 286 -24.17 -3.15 20.44
C LEU A 286 -23.76 -1.80 21.03
N GLN A 287 -23.27 -1.78 22.27
CA GLN A 287 -22.77 -0.58 22.93
C GLN A 287 -21.61 0.05 22.15
N ALA A 288 -20.66 -0.76 21.67
CA ALA A 288 -19.54 -0.26 20.88
C ALA A 288 -19.98 0.40 19.56
N LEU A 289 -21.06 -0.09 18.92
CA LEU A 289 -21.65 0.56 17.75
C LEU A 289 -22.40 1.84 18.11
N ASP A 290 -23.14 1.86 19.24
CA ASP A 290 -23.79 3.05 19.78
C ASP A 290 -22.74 4.15 20.10
N ASP A 291 -21.57 3.77 20.64
CA ASP A 291 -20.46 4.69 20.91
C ASP A 291 -19.82 5.20 19.60
N LEU A 292 -19.73 4.34 18.58
CA LEU A 292 -19.18 4.69 17.27
C LEU A 292 -20.02 5.75 16.54
N ILE A 293 -21.33 5.76 16.69
CA ILE A 293 -22.17 6.80 16.07
C ILE A 293 -22.22 8.10 16.88
N THR A 294 -21.74 8.08 18.13
CA THR A 294 -21.82 9.23 19.01
C THR A 294 -20.72 10.24 18.66
N PRO A 295 -21.05 11.53 18.44
CA PRO A 295 -20.04 12.55 18.13
C PRO A 295 -19.01 12.64 19.26
N GLN A 296 -17.71 12.58 18.92
CA GLN A 296 -16.61 12.65 19.91
C GLN A 296 -16.63 13.93 20.77
N ALA A 297 -17.31 15.00 20.33
CA ALA A 297 -17.54 16.21 21.11
C ALA A 297 -18.30 15.97 22.44
N SER A 298 -18.96 14.83 22.58
CA SER A 298 -19.74 14.44 23.77
C SER A 298 -18.91 13.78 24.87
N LEU A 299 -17.65 13.39 24.57
CA LEU A 299 -16.76 12.66 25.49
C LEU A 299 -15.71 13.55 26.17
N ARG A 300 -15.70 14.86 25.86
CA ARG A 300 -14.92 15.88 26.58
C ARG A 300 -15.84 16.74 27.45
N ARG A 301 -16.42 16.16 28.49
CA ARG A 301 -17.00 16.86 29.65
C ARG A 301 -16.68 16.11 30.92
#